data_AF-A0A921CPA3-F1
#
_entry.id   AF-A0A921CPA3-F1
#
_cell.length_a   1.000
_cell.length_b   1.000
_cell.length_c   1.000
_cell.angle_alpha   90.00
_cell.angle_beta   90.00
_cell.angle_gamma   90.00
#
_symmetry.space_group_name_H-M   'P 1'
#
loop_
_entity.id
_entity.type
_entity.pdbx_description
1 polymer ?
#
loop_
_entity_poly.entity_id
_entity_poly.type
_entity_poly.pdbx_seq_one_letter_code
_entity_poly.pdbx_strand_id
1 'polypeptide(L)'
;MSKEKMFAMRMSQTDYDRIQHKAKQVGMSMTSFITASALDKNIVVVDGLDRVIAELKAICKNLNQLTILCNMGRINCLDLSEIKSSFGMIFDYLYDRMDRG
;
A
#
# COMPACT_ATOMS: atom_id res chain seq x y z
N MET A 1 7.02 4.97 -19.31
CA MET A 1 8.28 5.39 -19.95
C MET A 1 8.92 4.17 -20.60
N SER A 2 9.36 4.30 -21.85
CA SER A 2 10.17 3.29 -22.55
C SER A 2 11.57 3.23 -21.93
N LYS A 3 12.11 2.01 -21.74
CA LYS A 3 13.51 1.80 -21.35
C LYS A 3 14.35 1.70 -22.63
N GLU A 4 15.07 2.76 -22.97
CA GLU A 4 15.78 2.86 -24.27
C GLU A 4 17.28 2.58 -24.17
N LYS A 5 17.88 2.74 -22.98
CA LYS A 5 19.32 2.55 -22.74
C LYS A 5 19.61 1.22 -22.07
N MET A 6 20.54 0.45 -22.64
CA MET A 6 21.04 -0.79 -22.07
C MET A 6 22.24 -0.51 -21.16
N PHE A 7 22.27 -1.13 -19.98
CA PHE A 7 23.40 -1.06 -19.05
C PHE A 7 23.89 -2.47 -18.75
N ALA A 8 25.10 -2.81 -19.22
CA ALA A 8 25.73 -4.10 -18.99
C ALA A 8 26.75 -4.00 -17.84
N MET A 9 26.62 -4.87 -16.84
CA MET A 9 27.48 -4.92 -15.66
C MET A 9 27.93 -6.36 -15.38
N ARG A 10 29.16 -6.54 -14.94
CA ARG A 10 29.66 -7.81 -14.38
C ARG A 10 29.64 -7.73 -12.86
N MET A 11 29.28 -8.83 -12.21
CA MET A 11 29.26 -8.99 -10.76
C MET A 11 29.60 -10.42 -10.39
N SER A 12 29.99 -10.65 -9.13
CA SER A 12 30.19 -12.01 -8.63
C SER A 12 28.86 -12.76 -8.60
N GLN A 13 28.90 -14.10 -8.67
CA GLN A 13 27.70 -14.92 -8.55
C GLN A 13 26.99 -14.67 -7.21
N THR A 14 27.78 -14.54 -6.12
CA THR A 14 27.27 -14.28 -4.77
C THR A 14 26.50 -12.97 -4.67
N ASP A 15 27.01 -11.90 -5.31
CA ASP A 15 26.33 -10.60 -5.32
C ASP A 15 25.07 -10.63 -6.18
N TYR A 16 25.13 -11.30 -7.33
CA TYR A 16 23.98 -11.48 -8.20
C TYR A 16 22.82 -12.16 -7.46
N ASP A 17 23.09 -13.27 -6.79
CA ASP A 17 22.06 -14.03 -6.06
C ASP A 17 21.47 -13.22 -4.90
N ARG A 18 22.32 -12.46 -4.19
CA ARG A 18 21.87 -11.56 -3.11
C ARG A 18 20.95 -10.46 -3.63
N ILE A 19 21.31 -9.79 -4.73
CA ILE A 19 20.49 -8.73 -5.31
C ILE A 19 19.20 -9.32 -5.88
N GLN A 20 19.26 -10.49 -6.52
CA GLN A 20 18.07 -11.17 -7.04
C GLN A 20 17.11 -11.54 -5.93
N HIS A 21 17.63 -12.04 -4.81
CA HIS A 21 16.80 -12.39 -3.66
C HIS A 21 16.10 -11.15 -3.07
N LYS A 22 16.83 -10.04 -2.88
CA LYS A 22 16.23 -8.77 -2.43
C LYS A 22 15.17 -8.25 -3.39
N ALA A 23 15.43 -8.28 -4.69
CA ALA A 23 14.46 -7.87 -5.70
C ALA A 23 13.18 -8.72 -5.65
N LYS A 24 13.31 -10.04 -5.48
CA LYS A 24 12.17 -10.96 -5.31
C LYS A 24 11.39 -10.69 -4.03
N GLN A 25 12.06 -10.44 -2.91
CA GLN A 25 11.41 -10.12 -1.63
C GLN A 25 10.49 -8.90 -1.73
N VAL A 26 10.83 -7.93 -2.57
CA VAL A 26 10.04 -6.71 -2.79
C VAL A 26 9.15 -6.78 -4.04
N GLY A 27 9.05 -7.94 -4.70
CA GLY A 27 8.20 -8.15 -5.88
C GLY A 27 8.65 -7.37 -7.13
N MET A 28 9.90 -6.92 -7.21
CA MET A 28 10.43 -6.13 -8.33
C MET A 28 11.30 -6.96 -9.27
N SER A 29 11.32 -6.56 -10.55
CA SER A 29 12.36 -7.04 -11.48
C SER A 29 13.75 -6.58 -11.02
N MET A 30 14.79 -7.36 -11.34
CA MET A 30 16.18 -7.02 -11.04
C MET A 30 16.54 -5.60 -11.51
N THR A 31 16.19 -5.25 -12.75
CA THR A 31 16.46 -3.92 -13.32
C THR A 31 15.75 -2.83 -12.53
N SER A 32 14.46 -3.01 -12.21
CA SER A 32 13.70 -2.01 -11.44
C SER A 32 14.28 -1.82 -10.03
N PHE A 33 14.65 -2.91 -9.37
CA PHE A 33 15.25 -2.89 -8.04
C PHE A 33 16.61 -2.15 -8.02
N ILE A 34 17.50 -2.47 -8.97
CA ILE A 34 18.80 -1.82 -9.08
C ILE A 34 18.63 -0.34 -9.43
N THR A 35 17.74 0.01 -10.37
CA THR A 35 17.47 1.40 -10.73
C THR A 35 16.91 2.19 -9.53
N ALA A 36 15.97 1.63 -8.78
CA ALA A 36 15.43 2.30 -7.59
C ALA A 36 16.51 2.48 -6.51
N SER A 37 17.30 1.42 -6.25
CA SER A 37 18.39 1.45 -5.27
C SER A 37 19.48 2.45 -5.65
N ALA A 38 19.83 2.56 -6.94
CA ALA A 38 20.87 3.47 -7.43
C ALA A 38 20.42 4.95 -7.49
N LEU A 39 19.11 5.20 -7.40
CA LEU A 39 18.53 6.54 -7.36
C LEU A 39 18.16 6.96 -5.93
N ASP A 40 18.62 6.23 -4.91
CA ASP A 40 18.27 6.42 -3.49
C ASP A 40 16.76 6.51 -3.24
N LYS A 41 15.96 5.82 -4.06
CA LYS A 41 14.52 5.74 -3.85
C LYS A 41 14.22 4.78 -2.71
N ASN A 42 13.39 5.21 -1.77
CA ASN A 42 12.92 4.35 -0.69
C ASN A 42 12.06 3.21 -1.26
N ILE A 43 12.53 1.96 -1.15
CA ILE A 43 11.75 0.79 -1.54
C ILE A 43 10.93 0.34 -0.34
N VAL A 44 9.67 0.78 -0.29
CA VAL A 44 8.73 0.43 0.78
C VAL A 44 7.80 -0.68 0.28
N VAL A 45 7.78 -1.81 1.00
CA VAL A 45 6.82 -2.91 0.76
C VAL A 45 5.84 -2.92 1.90
N VAL A 46 4.55 -2.74 1.60
CA VAL A 46 3.47 -2.83 2.58
C VAL A 46 2.74 -4.15 2.35
N ASP A 47 2.97 -5.11 3.24
CA ASP A 47 2.28 -6.41 3.24
C ASP A 47 1.08 -6.38 4.21
N GLY A 48 0.07 -7.20 3.96
CA GLY A 48 -1.09 -7.37 4.84
C GLY A 48 -2.21 -6.35 4.70
N LEU A 49 -2.10 -5.37 3.78
CA LEU A 49 -3.16 -4.40 3.46
C LEU A 49 -4.46 -5.08 3.03
N ASP A 50 -4.39 -6.25 2.41
CA ASP A 50 -5.55 -7.02 1.94
C ASP A 50 -6.51 -7.37 3.09
N ARG A 51 -5.97 -7.69 4.27
CA ARG A 51 -6.76 -8.00 5.47
C ARG A 51 -7.44 -6.75 6.01
N VAL A 52 -6.71 -5.64 6.06
CA VAL A 52 -7.25 -4.34 6.47
C VAL A 52 -8.37 -3.90 5.53
N ILE A 53 -8.23 -4.10 4.22
CA ILE A 53 -9.27 -3.81 3.23
C ILE A 53 -10.50 -4.72 3.44
N ALA A 54 -10.30 -6.00 3.77
CA ALA A 54 -11.40 -6.92 4.03
C ALA A 54 -12.21 -6.50 5.27
N GLU A 55 -11.54 -6.13 6.37
CA GLU A 55 -12.18 -5.62 7.58
C GLU A 55 -12.90 -4.29 7.31
N LEU A 56 -12.27 -3.38 6.56
CA LEU A 56 -12.88 -2.12 6.15
C LEU A 56 -14.16 -2.34 5.34
N LYS A 57 -14.17 -3.29 4.39
CA LYS A 57 -15.38 -3.64 3.65
C LYS A 57 -16.50 -4.15 4.57
N ALA A 58 -16.16 -4.92 5.60
CA ALA A 58 -17.14 -5.36 6.59
C ALA A 58 -17.74 -4.19 7.38
N ILE A 59 -16.91 -3.24 7.82
CA ILE A 59 -17.34 -2.01 8.49
C ILE A 59 -18.26 -1.19 7.58
N CYS A 60 -17.87 -0.96 6.32
CA CYS A 60 -18.68 -0.23 5.35
C CYS A 60 -20.02 -0.92 5.09
N LYS A 61 -20.06 -2.25 5.05
CA LYS A 61 -21.31 -3.01 4.90
C LYS A 61 -22.24 -2.79 6.09
N ASN A 62 -21.71 -2.79 7.31
CA ASN A 62 -22.49 -2.51 8.52
C ASN A 62 -23.01 -1.06 8.52
N LEU A 63 -22.18 -0.09 8.12
CA LEU A 63 -22.60 1.30 7.98
C LEU A 63 -23.73 1.45 6.95
N ASN A 64 -23.65 0.78 5.80
CA ASN A 64 -24.73 0.80 4.81
C ASN A 64 -26.05 0.26 5.39
N GLN A 65 -26.01 -0.80 6.20
CA GLN A 65 -27.19 -1.33 6.87
C GLN A 65 -27.78 -0.34 7.88
N LEU A 66 -26.92 0.31 8.69
CA LEU A 66 -27.36 1.33 9.64
C LEU A 66 -27.99 2.53 8.92
N THR A 67 -27.40 2.99 7.81
CA THR A 67 -27.96 4.07 6.98
C THR A 67 -29.33 3.70 6.44
N ILE A 68 -29.51 2.46 5.96
CA ILE A 68 -30.82 1.96 5.51
C ILE A 68 -31.83 1.97 6.65
N LEU A 69 -31.46 1.50 7.84
CA LEU A 69 -32.33 1.52 9.03
C LEU A 69 -32.70 2.94 9.46
N CYS A 70 -31.76 3.89 9.42
CA CYS A 70 -32.03 5.30 9.70
C CYS A 70 -32.98 5.90 8.68
N ASN A 71 -32.76 5.66 7.39
CA ASN A 71 -33.62 6.15 6.30
C ASN A 71 -35.04 5.58 6.37
N MET A 72 -35.21 4.37 6.90
CA MET A 72 -36.53 3.78 7.17
C MET A 72 -37.18 4.29 8.47
N GLY A 73 -36.54 5.19 9.20
CA GLY A 73 -37.02 5.72 10.49
C GLY A 73 -37.03 4.67 11.62
N ARG A 74 -36.32 3.55 11.45
CA ARG A 74 -36.27 2.47 12.46
C ARG A 74 -35.26 2.76 13.57
N ILE A 75 -34.26 3.57 13.29
CA ILE A 75 -33.27 4.07 14.25
C ILE A 75 -33.03 5.55 13.99
N ASN A 76 -32.58 6.29 15.00
CA ASN A 76 -32.06 7.64 14.80
C ASN A 76 -30.66 7.55 14.20
N CYS A 77 -30.31 8.50 13.33
CA CYS A 77 -28.98 8.55 12.76
C CYS A 77 -27.94 8.73 13.86
N LEU A 78 -26.94 7.85 13.84
CA LEU A 78 -25.83 7.82 14.78
C LEU A 78 -24.78 8.88 14.38
N ASP A 79 -24.12 9.47 15.36
CA ASP A 79 -22.95 10.31 15.10
C ASP A 79 -21.78 9.42 14.66
N LEU A 80 -21.24 9.67 13.47
CA LEU A 80 -20.13 8.94 12.88
C LEU A 80 -18.83 9.77 12.82
N SER A 81 -18.80 10.93 13.50
CA SER A 81 -17.68 11.87 13.45
C SER A 81 -16.36 11.26 13.91
N GLU A 82 -16.39 10.48 15.00
CA GLU A 82 -15.19 9.82 15.54
C GLU A 82 -14.63 8.75 14.60
N ILE A 83 -15.51 7.95 13.99
CA ILE A 83 -15.14 6.93 13.00
C ILE A 83 -14.52 7.61 11.78
N LYS A 84 -15.14 8.67 11.26
CA LYS A 84 -14.61 9.45 10.14
C LYS A 84 -13.23 10.03 10.45
N SER A 85 -13.05 10.59 11.64
CA SER A 85 -11.77 11.16 12.08
C SER A 85 -10.67 10.09 12.15
N SER A 86 -10.97 8.95 12.79
CA SER A 86 -10.03 7.84 12.93
C SER A 86 -9.60 7.27 11.58
N PHE A 87 -10.54 7.13 10.64
CA PHE A 87 -10.23 6.71 9.28
C PHE A 87 -9.34 7.72 8.54
N GLY A 88 -9.65 9.02 8.67
CA GLY A 88 -8.83 10.08 8.08
C GLY A 88 -7.37 10.00 8.53
N MET A 89 -7.14 9.85 9.84
CA MET A 89 -5.79 9.73 10.41
C MET A 89 -5.01 8.53 9.87
N ILE A 90 -5.69 7.39 9.68
CA ILE A 90 -5.05 6.18 9.11
C ILE A 90 -4.65 6.41 7.66
N PHE A 91 -5.55 7.00 6.84
CA PHE A 91 -5.24 7.28 5.45
C PHE A 91 -4.11 8.30 5.32
N ASP A 92 -4.14 9.39 6.09
CA ASP A 92 -3.08 10.41 6.08
C ASP A 92 -1.71 9.80 6.44
N TYR A 93 -1.67 8.92 7.44
CA TYR A 93 -0.45 8.20 7.83
C TYR A 93 0.08 7.27 6.72
N LEU A 94 -0.82 6.57 6.02
CA LEU A 94 -0.43 5.72 4.90
C LEU A 94 0.05 6.56 3.71
N TYR A 95 -0.62 7.66 3.39
CA TYR A 95 -0.21 8.57 2.31
C TYR A 95 1.15 9.20 2.57
N ASP A 96 1.41 9.71 3.78
CA ASP A 96 2.71 10.25 4.17
C ASP A 96 3.84 9.22 4.03
N ARG A 97 3.56 7.94 4.30
CA ARG A 97 4.52 6.84 4.14
C ARG A 97 4.74 6.44 2.67
N MET A 98 3.77 6.67 1.80
CA MET A 98 3.86 6.37 0.37
C MET A 98 4.49 7.51 -0.44
N ASP A 99 4.29 8.78 -0.05
CA ASP A 99 4.77 9.97 -0.79
C ASP A 99 6.21 10.40 -0.44
N ARG A 100 6.82 9.86 0.62
CA ARG A 100 8.24 10.10 0.95
C ARG A 100 9.24 9.27 0.11
N GLY A 101 8.87 8.93 -1.13
CA GLY A 101 9.63 8.07 -2.05
C GLY A 101 10.10 8.77 -3.33
#